data_AF-A0A9W5X2G6-F1
#
_entry.id   AF-A0A9W5X2G6-F1
#
_cell.length_a   1.000
_cell.length_b   1.000
_cell.length_c   1.000
_cell.angle_alpha   90.00
_cell.angle_beta   90.00
_cell.angle_gamma   90.00
#
_symmetry.space_group_name_H-M   'P 1'
#
loop_
_entity.id
_entity.type
_entity.pdbx_description
1 polymer ?
#
loop_
_entity_poly.entity_id
_entity_poly.type
_entity_poly.pdbx_seq_one_letter_code
_entity_poly.pdbx_strand_id
1 'polypeptide(L)'
;MRVLEGSNRVRNGLMGILIVILVIGVGQSFASVPMLFATPTYYAEFSDTGGLNNGDKVRIAGVDVGTVRSMEIDGDKVVIGYALGGTQIGK
;
A
#
# COMPACT_ATOMS: atom_id res chain seq x y z
N MET A 1 49.80 -0.41 25.53
CA MET A 1 48.59 -0.20 24.71
C MET A 1 48.58 -1.25 23.60
N ARG A 2 47.58 -2.14 23.56
CA ARG A 2 47.41 -3.08 22.44
C ARG A 2 46.76 -2.33 21.28
N VAL A 3 47.55 -2.05 20.25
CA VAL A 3 47.10 -1.42 19.01
C VAL A 3 46.32 -2.47 18.25
N LEU A 4 45.03 -2.23 17.99
CA LEU A 4 44.15 -3.23 17.40
C LEU A 4 44.74 -3.71 16.07
N GLU A 5 45.11 -4.98 16.02
CA GLU A 5 45.75 -5.63 14.87
C GLU A 5 44.96 -5.37 13.57
N GLY A 6 45.66 -4.82 12.59
CA GLY A 6 45.12 -4.17 11.40
C GLY A 6 44.68 -5.07 10.26
N SER A 7 44.39 -6.36 10.47
CA SER A 7 43.96 -7.25 9.37
C SER A 7 42.44 -7.24 9.15
N ASN A 8 41.65 -7.02 10.21
CA ASN A 8 40.21 -7.30 10.17
C ASN A 8 39.30 -6.07 10.26
N ARG A 9 39.87 -4.87 10.41
CA ARG A 9 39.08 -3.63 10.57
C ARG A 9 38.32 -3.27 9.30
N VAL A 10 38.97 -3.37 8.14
CA VAL A 10 38.35 -3.10 6.84
C VAL A 10 37.26 -4.12 6.53
N ARG A 11 37.52 -5.41 6.80
CA ARG A 11 36.53 -6.49 6.63
C ARG A 11 35.31 -6.31 7.53
N ASN A 12 35.53 -5.97 8.80
CA ASN A 12 34.43 -5.71 9.74
C ASN A 12 33.65 -4.45 9.38
N GLY A 13 34.33 -3.38 8.94
CA GLY A 13 33.68 -2.17 8.44
C GLY A 13 32.83 -2.43 7.19
N LEU A 14 33.37 -3.20 6.23
CA LEU A 14 32.64 -3.62 5.04
C LEU A 14 31.43 -4.48 5.38
N MET A 15 31.57 -5.43 6.31
CA MET A 15 30.45 -6.22 6.82
C MET A 15 29.36 -5.34 7.44
N GLY A 16 29.74 -4.33 8.24
CA GLY A 16 28.79 -3.38 8.81
C GLY A 16 28.02 -2.61 7.73
N ILE A 17 28.71 -2.10 6.70
CA ILE A 17 28.09 -1.40 5.58
C ILE A 17 27.15 -2.33 4.81
N LEU A 18 27.57 -3.56 4.52
CA LEU A 18 26.74 -4.55 3.82
C LEU A 18 25.47 -4.87 4.61
N ILE A 19 25.55 -5.02 5.93
CA ILE A 19 24.39 -5.25 6.79
C ILE A 19 23.43 -4.07 6.73
N VAL A 20 23.93 -2.83 6.82
CA VAL A 20 23.09 -1.62 6.75
C VAL A 20 22.38 -1.53 5.40
N ILE A 21 23.08 -1.76 4.29
CA ILE A 21 22.49 -1.78 2.94
C ILE A 21 21.39 -2.84 2.84
N LEU A 22 21.64 -4.04 3.38
CA LEU A 22 20.67 -5.14 3.35
C LEU A 22 19.42 -4.79 4.18
N VAL A 23 19.59 -4.23 5.38
CA VAL A 23 18.46 -3.79 6.23
C VAL A 23 17.64 -2.70 5.53
N ILE A 24 18.29 -1.73 4.90
CA ILE A 24 17.59 -0.69 4.12
C ILE A 24 16.83 -1.31 2.95
N GLY A 25 17.49 -2.19 2.17
CA GLY A 25 16.87 -2.85 1.01
C GLY A 25 15.65 -3.69 1.38
N VAL A 26 15.76 -4.50 2.44
CA VAL A 26 14.66 -5.29 2.97
C VAL A 26 13.56 -4.39 3.55
N GLY A 27 13.92 -3.37 4.33
CA GLY A 27 12.99 -2.41 4.92
C GLY A 27 12.16 -1.68 3.87
N GLN A 28 12.77 -1.24 2.77
CA GLN A 28 12.07 -0.63 1.64
C GLN A 28 11.11 -1.61 0.95
N SER A 29 11.43 -2.90 0.91
CA SER A 29 10.56 -3.92 0.32
C SER A 29 9.20 -4.00 1.05
N PHE A 30 9.17 -3.85 2.38
CA PHE A 30 7.92 -3.87 3.15
C PHE A 30 6.92 -2.76 2.75
N ALA A 31 7.40 -1.58 2.36
CA ALA A 31 6.53 -0.50 1.88
C ALA A 31 5.85 -0.83 0.54
N SER A 32 6.41 -1.78 -0.21
CA SER A 32 5.92 -2.18 -1.54
C SER A 32 5.03 -3.42 -1.53
N VAL A 33 4.86 -4.10 -0.37
CA VAL A 33 4.03 -5.32 -0.28
C VAL A 33 2.55 -4.93 -0.18
N PRO A 34 1.78 -4.95 -1.29
CA PRO A 34 0.42 -4.45 -1.30
C PRO A 34 -0.53 -5.37 -0.51
N MET A 35 -0.13 -6.64 -0.35
CA MET A 35 -0.90 -7.69 0.30
C MET A 35 -1.02 -7.49 1.82
N LEU A 36 -0.06 -6.82 2.47
CA LEU A 36 -0.12 -6.55 3.91
C LEU A 36 -1.18 -5.49 4.27
N PHE A 37 -1.60 -4.68 3.30
CA PHE A 37 -2.58 -3.61 3.46
C PHE A 37 -3.83 -3.84 2.60
N ALA A 38 -4.08 -5.09 2.22
CA ALA A 38 -5.24 -5.44 1.41
C ALA A 38 -6.54 -5.23 2.22
N THR A 39 -7.40 -4.34 1.73
CA THR A 39 -8.75 -4.11 2.25
C THR A 39 -9.77 -4.75 1.31
N PRO A 40 -10.92 -5.22 1.82
CA PRO A 40 -11.97 -5.75 0.95
C PRO A 40 -12.43 -4.70 -0.06
N THR A 41 -12.64 -5.15 -1.29
CA THR A 41 -13.26 -4.35 -2.36
C THR A 41 -14.74 -4.66 -2.42
N TYR A 42 -15.56 -3.63 -2.35
CA TYR A 42 -16.99 -3.68 -2.57
C TYR A 42 -17.31 -3.21 -3.99
N TYR A 43 -18.40 -3.72 -4.53
CA TYR A 43 -18.87 -3.37 -5.87
C TYR A 43 -20.28 -2.82 -5.79
N ALA A 44 -20.52 -1.75 -6.53
CA ALA A 44 -21.85 -1.17 -6.70
C ALA A 44 -22.08 -0.84 -8.18
N GLU A 45 -23.32 -1.03 -8.61
CA GLU A 45 -23.76 -0.75 -9.98
C GLU A 45 -24.46 0.61 -10.02
N PHE A 46 -24.07 1.44 -10.98
CA PHE A 46 -24.68 2.74 -11.24
C PHE A 46 -25.06 2.85 -12.72
N SER A 47 -26.05 3.68 -13.04
CA SER A 47 -26.42 3.97 -14.42
C SER A 47 -25.45 4.93 -15.12
N ASP A 48 -24.75 5.78 -14.35
CA ASP A 48 -23.78 6.75 -14.84
C ASP A 48 -22.76 7.04 -13.73
N THR A 49 -21.55 7.46 -14.10
CA THR A 49 -20.44 7.70 -13.16
C THR A 49 -20.51 9.07 -12.50
N GLY A 50 -21.27 10.02 -13.06
CA GLY A 50 -21.39 11.38 -12.55
C GLY A 50 -20.07 12.15 -12.55
N GLY A 51 -19.09 11.74 -13.38
CA GLY A 51 -17.75 12.32 -13.41
C GLY A 51 -16.78 11.80 -12.32
N LEU A 52 -17.12 10.71 -11.66
CA LEU A 52 -16.26 10.04 -10.68
C LEU A 52 -15.01 9.44 -11.37
N ASN A 53 -13.88 9.47 -10.68
CA ASN A 53 -12.60 8.97 -11.15
C ASN A 53 -11.99 7.94 -10.19
N ASN A 54 -11.09 7.11 -10.72
CA ASN A 54 -10.27 6.23 -9.88
C ASN A 54 -9.41 7.07 -8.92
N GLY A 55 -9.42 6.71 -7.64
CA GLY A 55 -8.75 7.45 -6.57
C GLY A 55 -9.63 8.43 -5.81
N ASP A 56 -10.86 8.69 -6.28
CA ASP A 56 -11.82 9.54 -5.57
C ASP A 56 -12.18 8.99 -4.18
N LYS A 57 -12.55 9.88 -3.27
CA LYS A 57 -12.84 9.55 -1.88
C LYS A 57 -14.24 8.96 -1.73
N VAL A 58 -14.30 7.83 -1.03
CA VAL A 58 -15.57 7.27 -0.55
C VAL A 58 -15.86 7.83 0.84
N ARG A 59 -17.09 8.33 1.02
CA ARG A 59 -17.53 8.99 2.25
C ARG A 59 -18.76 8.34 2.85
N ILE A 60 -18.76 8.20 4.16
CA ILE A 60 -19.93 7.79 4.95
C ILE A 60 -20.23 8.94 5.92
N ALA A 61 -21.46 9.46 5.88
CA ALA A 61 -21.89 10.60 6.70
C ALA A 61 -20.92 11.80 6.67
N GLY A 62 -20.31 12.06 5.50
CA GLY A 62 -19.36 13.17 5.29
C GLY A 62 -17.90 12.88 5.67
N VAL A 63 -17.59 11.71 6.23
CA VAL A 63 -16.23 11.32 6.63
C VAL A 63 -15.56 10.49 5.54
N ASP A 64 -14.32 10.82 5.18
CA ASP A 64 -13.50 10.05 4.24
C ASP A 64 -13.14 8.68 4.86
N VAL A 65 -13.68 7.60 4.30
CA VAL A 65 -13.46 6.23 4.80
C VAL A 65 -12.64 5.36 3.85
N GLY A 66 -12.56 5.75 2.57
CA GLY A 66 -11.90 4.92 1.59
C GLY A 66 -11.76 5.56 0.22
N THR A 67 -11.53 4.72 -0.79
CA THR A 67 -11.19 5.16 -2.15
C THR A 67 -11.82 4.29 -3.23
N VAL A 68 -12.16 4.94 -4.34
CA VAL A 68 -12.55 4.27 -5.59
C VAL A 68 -11.31 3.61 -6.19
N ARG A 69 -11.43 2.33 -6.53
CA ARG A 69 -10.33 1.49 -7.03
C ARG A 69 -10.47 1.15 -8.51
N SER A 70 -11.70 0.92 -8.96
CA SER A 70 -11.96 0.54 -10.34
C SER A 70 -13.32 1.03 -10.79
N MET A 71 -13.45 1.15 -12.10
CA MET A 71 -14.68 1.52 -12.78
C MET A 71 -14.70 0.83 -14.13
N GLU A 72 -15.74 0.04 -14.36
CA GLU A 72 -15.89 -0.76 -15.57
C GLU A 72 -17.32 -0.66 -16.08
N ILE A 73 -17.49 -0.55 -17.39
CA ILE A 73 -18.81 -0.51 -18.02
C ILE A 73 -19.24 -1.96 -18.25
N ASP A 74 -20.38 -2.34 -17.68
CA ASP A 74 -21.01 -3.64 -17.88
C ASP A 74 -22.42 -3.41 -18.44
N GLY A 75 -22.57 -3.62 -19.76
CA GLY A 75 -23.82 -3.41 -20.47
C GLY A 75 -24.30 -1.96 -20.42
N ASP A 76 -25.46 -1.74 -19.80
CA ASP A 76 -26.10 -0.44 -19.60
C ASP A 76 -25.76 0.21 -18.24
N LYS A 77 -24.80 -0.37 -17.52
CA LYS A 77 -24.39 0.06 -16.17
C LYS A 77 -22.89 0.25 -16.07
N VAL A 78 -22.48 0.90 -15.00
CA VAL A 78 -21.10 1.04 -14.58
C VAL A 78 -20.92 0.39 -13.22
N VAL A 79 -20.05 -0.60 -13.19
CA VAL A 79 -19.63 -1.31 -11.98
C VAL A 79 -18.46 -0.55 -11.36
N ILE A 80 -18.68 -0.02 -10.17
CA ILE A 80 -17.68 0.74 -9.42
C ILE A 80 -17.15 -0.13 -8.28
N GLY A 81 -15.86 -0.42 -8.33
CA GLY A 81 -15.13 -1.11 -7.26
C GLY A 81 -14.50 -0.09 -6.30
N TYR A 82 -14.79 -0.21 -5.02
CA TYR A 82 -14.29 0.70 -4.00
C TYR A 82 -13.92 -0.01 -2.70
N ALA A 83 -12.98 0.58 -1.96
CA ALA A 83 -12.57 0.09 -0.65
C ALA A 83 -13.07 1.02 0.46
N LEU A 84 -13.33 0.47 1.64
CA LEU A 84 -13.80 1.21 2.82
C LEU A 84 -12.78 1.26 3.97
N GLY A 85 -11.51 0.95 3.67
CA GLY A 85 -10.48 0.86 4.69
C GLY A 85 -10.82 -0.25 5.70
N GLY A 86 -10.85 0.10 6.99
CA GLY A 86 -11.29 -0.78 8.08
C GLY A 86 -12.78 -0.68 8.41
N THR A 87 -13.56 0.08 7.65
CA THR A 87 -14.99 0.30 7.90
C THR A 87 -15.83 -0.76 7.19
N GLN A 88 -16.77 -1.37 7.91
CA GLN A 88 -17.70 -2.36 7.37
C GLN A 88 -19.14 -1.81 7.36
N ILE A 89 -19.87 -2.08 6.28
CA ILE A 89 -21.30 -1.79 6.13
C ILE A 89 -22.09 -3.11 6.06
N GLY A 90 -23.31 -3.12 6.61
CA GLY A 90 -24.22 -4.27 6.54
C GLY A 90 -24.00 -5.36 7.59
N LYS A 91 -23.97 -4.99 8.87
CA LYS A 91 -24.16 -5.93 9.99
C LYS A 91 -25.59 -5.87 10.52
#